data_AF-F5L8U8-F1
#
_entry.id   AF-F5L8U8-F1
#
_cell.length_a   1.000
_cell.length_b   1.000
_cell.length_c   1.000
_cell.angle_alpha   90.00
_cell.angle_beta   90.00
_cell.angle_gamma   90.00
#
_symmetry.space_group_name_H-M   'P 1'
#
loop_
_entity.id
_entity.type
_entity.pdbx_description
1 polymer ?
#
loop_
_entity_poly.entity_id
_entity_poly.type
_entity_poly.pdbx_seq_one_letter_code
_entity_poly.pdbx_strand_id
1 'polypeptide(L)'
;MFFSKRSRYHGLVLYIYHDQPHPLLLVMPEDVAGDVLSTIKKFEKSALNAQEYIGQLGPFSVVHEIQGFEKITIHHDTLSWSEPILYTDFAKKISDRLQDLMDQVQPDLEEELVYFIGEFTMMQDNGFVAPF
;
A
#
# COMPACT_ATOMS: atom_id res chain seq x y z
N MET A 1 -26.12 -1.70 25.31
CA MET A 1 -25.73 -2.80 24.40
C MET A 1 -24.49 -2.34 23.67
N PHE A 2 -23.30 -2.77 24.10
CA PHE A 2 -22.04 -2.40 23.45
C PHE A 2 -21.84 -3.35 22.28
N PHE A 3 -22.06 -2.88 21.05
CA PHE A 3 -21.61 -3.60 19.87
C PHE A 3 -20.09 -3.42 19.78
N SER A 4 -19.34 -4.36 20.36
CA SER A 4 -17.94 -4.56 20.00
C SER A 4 -17.94 -5.05 18.56
N LYS A 5 -17.84 -4.12 17.60
CA LYS A 5 -17.62 -4.45 16.19
C LYS A 5 -16.25 -5.12 16.17
N ARG A 6 -16.21 -6.46 15.99
CA ARG A 6 -14.93 -7.16 15.80
C ARG A 6 -14.28 -6.54 14.57
N SER A 7 -13.20 -5.79 14.76
CA SER A 7 -12.41 -5.24 13.65
C SER A 7 -11.85 -6.41 12.86
N ARG A 8 -12.34 -6.59 11.64
CA ARG A 8 -11.79 -7.54 10.69
C ARG A 8 -10.71 -6.84 9.89
N TYR A 9 -9.68 -7.60 9.55
CA TYR A 9 -8.55 -7.13 8.77
C TYR A 9 -8.51 -7.84 7.43
N HIS A 10 -8.07 -7.11 6.42
CA HIS A 10 -7.71 -7.61 5.11
C HIS A 10 -6.20 -7.57 4.97
N GLY A 11 -5.67 -8.56 4.27
CA GLY A 11 -4.28 -8.65 3.85
C GLY A 11 -4.19 -8.50 2.34
N LEU A 12 -3.19 -7.77 1.86
CA LEU A 12 -2.85 -7.71 0.44
C LEU A 12 -1.40 -8.13 0.29
N VAL A 13 -1.15 -9.19 -0.46
CA VAL A 13 0.20 -9.67 -0.76
C VAL A 13 0.66 -9.01 -2.04
N LEU A 14 1.68 -8.17 -1.91
CA LEU A 14 2.43 -7.61 -3.03
C LEU A 14 3.67 -8.46 -3.28
N TYR A 15 4.04 -8.68 -4.52
CA TYR A 15 5.31 -9.29 -4.86
C TYR A 15 6.24 -8.24 -5.44
N ILE A 16 7.33 -7.95 -4.74
CA ILE A 16 8.34 -6.97 -5.15
C ILE A 16 9.35 -7.66 -6.05
N TYR A 17 9.66 -7.08 -7.22
CA TYR A 17 10.55 -7.69 -8.22
C TYR A 17 12.01 -7.20 -8.16
N HIS A 18 12.36 -6.41 -7.15
CA HIS A 18 13.65 -5.72 -7.05
C HIS A 18 14.69 -6.50 -6.24
N ASP A 19 15.96 -6.56 -6.72
CA ASP A 19 17.23 -7.13 -6.17
C ASP A 19 17.15 -8.47 -5.42
N GLN A 20 16.27 -8.56 -4.43
CA GLN A 20 15.84 -9.75 -3.73
C GLN A 20 14.32 -9.84 -3.81
N PRO A 21 13.76 -10.51 -4.84
CA PRO A 21 12.32 -10.61 -4.99
C PRO A 21 11.68 -11.26 -3.77
N HIS A 22 10.70 -10.59 -3.19
CA HIS A 22 10.06 -11.03 -1.95
C HIS A 22 8.59 -10.62 -1.89
N PRO A 23 7.76 -11.39 -1.18
CA PRO A 23 6.42 -10.96 -0.86
C PRO A 23 6.46 -9.89 0.23
N LEU A 24 5.57 -8.91 0.12
CA LEU A 24 5.26 -7.92 1.13
C LEU A 24 3.78 -8.06 1.50
N LEU A 25 3.49 -8.25 2.79
CA LEU A 25 2.11 -8.31 3.28
C LEU A 25 1.67 -6.92 3.76
N LEU A 26 0.73 -6.32 3.06
CA LEU A 26 0.03 -5.12 3.51
C LEU A 26 -1.19 -5.50 4.33
N VAL A 27 -1.39 -4.80 5.44
CA VAL A 27 -2.50 -5.04 6.37
C VAL A 27 -3.36 -3.79 6.46
N MET A 28 -4.67 -3.98 6.36
CA MET A 28 -5.65 -2.90 6.44
C MET A 28 -6.92 -3.34 7.16
N PRO A 29 -7.64 -2.41 7.79
CA PRO A 29 -9.02 -2.63 8.22
C PRO A 29 -9.96 -2.99 7.04
N GLU A 30 -10.97 -3.83 7.29
CA GLU A 30 -11.96 -4.24 6.27
C GLU A 30 -12.74 -3.06 5.67
N ASP A 31 -12.99 -2.00 6.44
CA ASP A 31 -13.75 -0.82 6.02
C ASP A 31 -13.06 0.04 4.96
N VAL A 32 -11.72 -0.01 4.87
CA VAL A 32 -10.93 0.70 3.85
C VAL A 32 -10.36 -0.22 2.77
N ALA A 33 -10.54 -1.54 2.91
CA ALA A 33 -9.86 -2.52 2.08
C ALA A 33 -10.19 -2.40 0.58
N GLY A 34 -11.44 -2.05 0.25
CA GLY A 34 -11.86 -1.86 -1.14
C GLY A 34 -11.15 -0.70 -1.82
N ASP A 35 -11.06 0.44 -1.13
CA ASP A 35 -10.41 1.64 -1.66
C ASP A 35 -8.90 1.44 -1.77
N VAL A 36 -8.27 0.86 -0.73
CA VAL A 36 -6.85 0.51 -0.77
C VAL A 36 -6.53 -0.43 -1.93
N LEU A 37 -7.31 -1.51 -2.10
CA LEU A 37 -7.10 -2.45 -3.20
C LEU A 37 -7.23 -1.76 -4.58
N SER A 38 -8.20 -0.86 -4.71
CA SER A 38 -8.42 -0.10 -5.95
C SER A 38 -7.22 0.81 -6.26
N THR A 39 -6.77 1.60 -5.29
CA THR A 39 -5.61 2.50 -5.44
C THR A 39 -4.34 1.71 -5.75
N ILE A 40 -4.07 0.62 -5.02
CA ILE A 40 -2.89 -0.22 -5.25
C ILE A 40 -2.92 -0.88 -6.63
N LYS A 41 -4.07 -1.38 -7.11
CA LYS A 41 -4.19 -1.97 -8.46
C LYS A 41 -4.07 -0.94 -9.58
N LYS A 42 -4.48 0.31 -9.34
CA LYS A 42 -4.24 1.40 -10.30
C LYS A 42 -2.75 1.73 -10.34
N PHE A 43 -2.12 1.86 -9.18
CA PHE A 43 -0.69 2.17 -9.09
C PHE A 43 0.18 1.04 -9.67
N GLU A 44 -0.19 -0.23 -9.46
CA GLU A 44 0.48 -1.39 -10.06
C GLU A 44 0.65 -1.26 -11.59
N LYS A 45 -0.33 -0.64 -12.27
CA LYS A 45 -0.36 -0.45 -13.72
C LYS A 45 0.27 0.87 -14.17
N SER A 46 0.64 1.74 -13.24
CA SER A 46 1.22 3.04 -13.49
C SER A 46 2.66 2.92 -13.98
N ALA A 47 3.11 3.87 -14.80
CA ALA A 47 4.53 4.04 -15.10
C ALA A 47 5.35 4.36 -13.83
N LEU A 48 4.70 4.94 -12.81
CA LEU A 48 5.33 5.27 -11.53
C LEU A 48 5.60 4.05 -10.65
N ASN A 49 5.04 2.87 -10.97
CA ASN A 49 5.42 1.59 -10.36
C ASN A 49 6.69 1.04 -11.01
N ALA A 50 7.73 1.85 -11.01
CA ALA A 50 9.05 1.49 -11.51
C ALA A 50 10.10 1.82 -10.45
N GLN A 51 11.19 1.06 -10.47
CA GLN A 51 12.25 1.14 -9.46
C GLN A 51 12.82 2.55 -9.35
N GLU A 52 12.96 3.24 -10.48
CA GLU A 52 13.47 4.61 -10.56
C GLU A 52 12.62 5.61 -9.75
N TYR A 53 11.34 5.32 -9.52
CA TYR A 53 10.42 6.22 -8.83
C TYR A 53 10.18 5.80 -7.37
N ILE A 54 9.93 4.51 -7.12
CA ILE A 54 9.56 4.01 -5.78
C ILE A 54 10.66 3.19 -5.08
N GLY A 55 11.85 3.08 -5.69
CA GLY A 55 13.01 2.41 -5.11
C GLY A 55 12.73 0.96 -4.76
N GLN A 56 13.15 0.53 -3.57
CA GLN A 56 13.02 -0.86 -3.11
C GLN A 56 11.57 -1.33 -2.86
N LEU A 57 10.59 -0.43 -2.95
CA LEU A 57 9.17 -0.76 -2.79
C LEU A 57 8.50 -1.19 -4.10
N GLY A 58 9.24 -1.16 -5.22
CA GLY A 58 8.79 -1.75 -6.47
C GLY A 58 9.89 -1.92 -7.50
N PRO A 59 9.56 -2.28 -8.75
CA PRO A 59 8.21 -2.57 -9.22
C PRO A 59 7.57 -3.72 -8.45
N PHE A 60 6.25 -3.68 -8.28
CA PHE A 60 5.49 -4.72 -7.59
C PHE A 60 4.23 -5.16 -8.35
N SER A 61 3.71 -6.35 -8.02
CA SER A 61 2.40 -6.82 -8.45
C SER A 61 1.53 -7.30 -7.29
N VAL A 62 0.21 -7.23 -7.45
CA VAL A 62 -0.74 -7.78 -6.49
C VAL A 62 -0.94 -9.27 -6.78
N VAL A 63 -0.50 -10.15 -5.87
CA VAL A 63 -0.56 -11.61 -6.10
C VAL A 63 -1.65 -12.31 -5.29
N HIS A 64 -2.06 -11.76 -4.15
CA HIS A 64 -3.12 -12.36 -3.35
C HIS A 64 -3.85 -11.34 -2.49
N GLU A 65 -5.16 -11.49 -2.37
CA GLU A 65 -5.99 -10.77 -1.43
C GLU A 65 -6.49 -11.77 -0.38
N ILE A 66 -6.31 -11.41 0.89
CA ILE A 66 -6.71 -12.23 2.01
C ILE A 66 -7.79 -11.47 2.81
N GLN A 67 -8.95 -12.08 3.02
CA GLN A 67 -10.11 -11.43 3.65
C GLN A 67 -10.49 -12.05 5.00
N GLY A 68 -11.06 -11.22 5.90
CA GLY A 68 -11.83 -11.69 7.05
C GLY A 68 -11.02 -12.23 8.24
N PHE A 69 -9.80 -11.73 8.49
CA PHE A 69 -9.01 -12.15 9.65
C PHE A 69 -9.39 -11.39 10.91
N GLU A 70 -9.51 -12.10 12.03
CA GLU A 70 -9.77 -11.49 13.35
C GLU A 70 -8.47 -11.11 14.09
N LYS A 71 -7.34 -11.72 13.73
CA LYS A 71 -6.05 -11.47 14.35
C LYS A 71 -4.91 -11.82 13.41
N ILE A 72 -3.88 -10.98 13.38
CA ILE A 72 -2.59 -11.27 12.73
C ILE A 72 -1.60 -11.62 13.82
N THR A 73 -0.98 -12.81 13.72
CA THR A 73 0.05 -13.26 14.65
C THR A 73 1.34 -13.47 13.86
N ILE A 74 2.36 -12.68 14.17
CA ILE A 74 3.66 -12.75 13.51
C ILE A 74 4.53 -13.74 14.28
N HIS A 75 4.99 -14.79 13.60
CA HIS A 75 5.95 -15.75 14.15
C HIS A 75 7.33 -15.41 13.58
N HIS A 76 8.24 -14.90 14.42
CA HIS A 76 9.55 -14.37 14.00
C HIS A 76 10.58 -15.42 13.53
N ASP A 77 10.18 -16.68 13.36
CA ASP A 77 11.15 -17.78 13.32
C ASP A 77 11.85 -17.99 11.96
N THR A 78 11.51 -17.31 10.86
CA THR A 78 12.22 -17.61 9.59
C THR A 78 12.55 -16.52 8.56
N LEU A 79 11.95 -15.31 8.50
CA LEU A 79 12.33 -14.35 7.45
C LEU A 79 12.14 -12.88 7.89
N SER A 80 13.19 -12.05 7.82
CA SER A 80 13.11 -10.61 8.13
C SER A 80 12.23 -9.81 7.15
N TRP A 81 11.93 -10.38 5.99
CA TRP A 81 11.09 -9.77 4.95
C TRP A 81 9.58 -10.00 5.15
N SER A 82 9.21 -10.75 6.20
CA SER A 82 7.85 -11.25 6.43
C SER A 82 7.02 -10.42 7.40
N GLU A 83 7.53 -9.27 7.86
CA GLU A 83 6.77 -8.42 8.75
C GLU A 83 5.64 -7.72 7.98
N PRO A 84 4.38 -7.91 8.38
CA PRO A 84 3.27 -7.19 7.80
C PRO A 84 3.46 -5.68 7.98
N ILE A 85 3.23 -4.92 6.92
CA ILE A 85 3.26 -3.45 6.95
C ILE A 85 1.84 -2.93 6.98
N LEU A 86 1.55 -1.94 7.81
CA LEU A 86 0.26 -1.25 7.78
C LEU A 86 0.12 -0.48 6.46
N TYR A 87 -1.07 -0.51 5.88
CA TYR A 87 -1.34 0.18 4.62
C TYR A 87 -1.00 1.68 4.67
N THR A 88 -1.22 2.35 5.81
CA THR A 88 -0.86 3.76 6.02
C THR A 88 0.65 3.99 5.96
N ASP A 89 1.45 3.08 6.52
CA ASP A 89 2.92 3.19 6.51
C ASP A 89 3.47 2.95 5.09
N PHE A 90 2.88 2.01 4.37
CA PHE A 90 3.18 1.81 2.96
C PHE A 90 2.85 3.05 2.14
N ALA A 91 1.64 3.60 2.32
CA ALA A 91 1.19 4.80 1.63
C ALA A 91 2.11 6.00 1.91
N LYS A 92 2.50 6.20 3.17
CA LYS A 92 3.46 7.24 3.55
C LYS A 92 4.79 7.07 2.80
N LYS A 93 5.37 5.88 2.80
CA LYS A 93 6.67 5.64 2.14
C LYS A 93 6.61 5.86 0.62
N ILE A 94 5.50 5.51 -0.02
CA ILE A 94 5.29 5.79 -1.45
C ILE A 94 5.09 7.29 -1.66
N SER A 95 4.20 7.92 -0.89
CA SER A 95 3.92 9.37 -0.98
C SER A 95 5.17 10.22 -0.81
N ASP A 96 5.99 9.95 0.21
CA ASP A 96 7.25 10.68 0.44
C ASP A 96 8.15 10.61 -0.81
N ARG A 97 8.28 9.42 -1.42
CA ARG A 97 9.08 9.24 -2.64
C ARG A 97 8.49 9.96 -3.84
N LEU A 98 7.17 9.92 -4.02
CA LEU A 98 6.52 10.61 -5.13
C LEU A 98 6.65 12.14 -4.98
N GLN A 99 6.57 12.67 -3.77
CA GLN A 99 6.77 14.10 -3.50
C GLN A 99 8.20 14.54 -3.85
N ASP A 100 9.21 13.73 -3.53
CA ASP A 100 10.61 14.02 -3.90
C ASP A 100 10.84 14.10 -5.42
N LEU A 101 9.93 13.52 -6.22
CA LEU A 101 9.99 13.52 -7.69
C LEU A 101 9.32 14.72 -8.34
N MET A 102 8.56 15.54 -7.60
CA MET A 102 7.75 16.64 -8.18
C MET A 102 8.55 17.59 -9.08
N ASP A 103 9.81 17.88 -8.72
CA ASP A 103 10.67 18.79 -9.49
C ASP A 103 11.54 18.07 -10.54
N GLN A 104 11.46 16.75 -10.62
CA GLN A 104 12.38 15.89 -11.38
C GLN A 104 11.67 15.05 -12.45
N VAL A 105 10.35 14.92 -12.38
CA VAL A 105 9.56 14.06 -13.26
C VAL A 105 9.34 14.71 -14.64
N GLN A 106 9.22 13.86 -15.65
CA GLN A 106 8.92 14.30 -17.01
C GLN A 106 7.51 14.90 -17.09
N PRO A 107 7.25 15.94 -17.91
CA PRO A 107 5.94 16.61 -17.95
C PRO A 107 4.75 15.70 -18.29
N ASP A 108 4.99 14.58 -18.98
CA ASP A 108 3.99 13.58 -19.34
C ASP A 108 3.57 12.68 -18.16
N LEU A 109 4.37 12.61 -17.10
CA LEU A 109 4.06 11.87 -15.87
C LEU A 109 3.58 12.78 -14.73
N GLU A 110 3.59 14.10 -14.93
CA GLU A 110 3.25 15.08 -13.88
C GLU A 110 1.81 14.94 -13.38
N GLU A 111 0.83 14.77 -14.29
CA GLU A 111 -0.57 14.59 -13.92
C GLU A 111 -0.80 13.30 -13.12
N GLU A 112 -0.18 12.21 -13.56
CA GLU A 112 -0.25 10.92 -12.89
C GLU A 112 0.45 10.97 -11.51
N LEU A 113 1.58 11.67 -11.42
CA LEU A 113 2.31 11.87 -10.17
C LEU A 113 1.45 12.62 -9.14
N VAL A 114 0.86 13.76 -9.54
CA VAL A 114 -0.02 14.55 -8.68
C VAL A 114 -1.23 13.73 -8.23
N TYR A 115 -1.84 12.96 -9.15
CA TYR A 115 -2.94 12.06 -8.83
C TYR A 115 -2.55 11.06 -7.72
N PHE A 116 -1.44 10.36 -7.88
CA PHE A 116 -1.03 9.35 -6.90
C PHE A 116 -0.51 9.93 -5.58
N ILE A 117 0.11 11.10 -5.59
CA ILE A 117 0.43 11.83 -4.34
C ILE A 117 -0.87 12.06 -3.54
N GLY A 118 -1.94 12.52 -4.20
CA GLY A 118 -3.24 12.73 -3.58
C GLY A 118 -3.83 11.44 -3.00
N GLU A 119 -3.90 10.38 -3.79
CA GLU A 119 -4.43 9.07 -3.37
C GLU A 119 -3.66 8.49 -2.17
N PHE A 120 -2.32 8.51 -2.20
CA PHE A 120 -1.52 7.98 -1.09
C PHE A 120 -1.54 8.87 0.14
N THR A 121 -1.71 10.20 -0.01
CA THR A 121 -1.94 11.11 1.12
C THR A 121 -3.28 10.80 1.80
N MET A 122 -4.35 10.60 1.02
CA MET A 122 -5.65 10.18 1.57
C MET A 122 -5.56 8.82 2.26
N MET A 123 -4.84 7.88 1.68
CA MET A 123 -4.62 6.55 2.25
C MET A 123 -3.85 6.60 3.58
N GLN A 124 -2.83 7.46 3.68
CA GLN A 124 -2.07 7.68 4.90
C GLN A 124 -2.95 8.23 6.03
N ASP A 125 -3.79 9.23 5.72
CA ASP A 125 -4.55 9.97 6.74
C ASP A 125 -5.82 9.22 7.22
N ASN A 126 -6.00 7.96 6.82
CA ASN A 126 -7.27 7.21 6.93
C ASN A 126 -8.45 7.98 6.28
N GLY A 127 -8.20 8.79 5.25
CA GLY A 127 -9.19 9.63 4.59
C GLY A 127 -10.34 8.87 3.93
N PHE A 128 -10.24 7.54 3.83
CA PHE A 128 -11.32 6.65 3.38
C PHE A 128 -12.36 6.36 4.48
N VAL A 129 -12.10 6.71 5.73
CA VAL A 129 -13.08 6.59 6.82
C VAL A 129 -13.89 7.88 6.90
N ALA A 130 -15.12 7.84 6.39
CA ALA A 130 -16.07 8.93 6.62
C ALA A 130 -16.23 9.16 8.13
N PRO A 131 -16.14 10.42 8.63
CA PRO A 131 -16.44 10.70 10.02
C PRO A 131 -17.93 10.41 10.23
N PHE A 132 -18.23 9.38 11.03
CA PHE A 132 -19.58 9.08 11.49
C PHE A 132 -20.13 10.22 12.34
#